data_AF-A0A8J6MBG6-F1
#
_entry.id   AF-A0A8J6MBG6-F1
#
_cell.length_a   1.000
_cell.length_b   1.000
_cell.length_c   1.000
_cell.angle_alpha   90.00
_cell.angle_beta   90.00
_cell.angle_gamma   90.00
#
_symmetry.space_group_name_H-M   'P 1'
#
loop_
_entity.id
_entity.type
_entity.pdbx_description
1 polymer ?
#
loop_
_entity_poly.entity_id
_entity_poly.type
_entity_poly.pdbx_seq_one_letter_code
_entity_poly.pdbx_strand_id
1 'polypeptide(L)'
;MKRVISIILFFSISTSIIAPTFAVDTNLTTYKTNEKNVTELEISEDITLVAEDYENGDVVFKQIENGNVTDTVFVDRQMNKLTSIHMEQDKQIKTEQTFVPVKASYEEESATLAAPDYTYVGAIEYRCIPISYTSEVTRLMHLGYMSRYEPNAKYDMYGEYKNLATLAGIVTLIFSIPGAIASQAVQWLIWGLGLTATVGPFVIPQGTILNCQKTSYHWRLQDDEDSNRYTMFTGDRYIITEKTAGKTEYKDDFFYVPASYRNRDNDYALEMFRLLYGSMKSVRVSAWKPA
;
A
#
# COMPACT_ATOMS: atom_id res chain seq x y z
N MET A 1 33.77 -25.90 -33.86
CA MET A 1 33.20 -24.77 -33.10
C MET A 1 31.67 -24.75 -33.04
N LYS A 2 30.92 -25.21 -34.05
CA LYS A 2 29.44 -25.25 -34.02
C LYS A 2 28.80 -26.23 -33.02
N ARG A 3 29.55 -27.22 -32.49
CA ARG A 3 29.03 -28.23 -31.54
C ARG A 3 29.12 -27.84 -30.06
N VAL A 4 29.95 -26.85 -29.70
CA VAL A 4 30.11 -26.37 -28.31
C VAL A 4 29.08 -25.29 -27.98
N ILE A 5 28.74 -24.44 -28.96
CA ILE A 5 27.72 -23.40 -28.82
C ILE A 5 26.32 -24.02 -28.63
N SER A 6 26.01 -25.16 -29.27
CA SER A 6 24.75 -25.87 -29.05
C SER A 6 24.61 -26.49 -27.65
N ILE A 7 25.70 -26.85 -26.99
CA ILE A 7 25.65 -27.41 -25.62
C ILE A 7 25.40 -26.29 -24.59
N ILE A 8 25.98 -25.11 -24.81
CA ILE A 8 25.73 -23.93 -23.97
C ILE A 8 24.31 -23.40 -24.19
N LEU A 9 23.80 -23.40 -25.43
CA LEU A 9 22.41 -23.05 -25.73
C LEU A 9 21.40 -24.07 -25.16
N PHE A 10 21.74 -25.36 -25.17
CA PHE A 10 20.87 -26.38 -24.59
C PHE A 10 20.81 -26.23 -23.07
N PHE A 11 21.94 -25.98 -22.40
CA PHE A 11 21.96 -25.71 -20.95
C PHE A 11 21.21 -24.43 -20.57
N SER A 12 21.27 -23.38 -21.38
CA SER A 12 20.56 -22.11 -21.13
C SER A 12 19.06 -22.16 -21.48
N ILE A 13 18.63 -23.09 -22.35
CA ILE A 13 17.20 -23.36 -22.59
C ILE A 13 16.63 -24.35 -21.55
N SER A 14 17.44 -25.26 -21.01
CA SER A 14 16.98 -26.18 -19.96
C SER A 14 16.90 -25.56 -18.57
N THR A 15 17.59 -24.45 -18.29
CA THR A 15 17.43 -23.70 -17.02
C THR A 15 16.28 -22.68 -17.07
N SER A 16 15.71 -22.40 -18.24
CA SER A 16 14.59 -21.46 -18.38
C SER A 16 13.19 -22.12 -18.32
N ILE A 17 13.09 -23.45 -18.15
CA ILE A 17 11.79 -24.17 -18.15
C ILE A 17 11.56 -25.04 -16.90
N ILE A 18 12.48 -25.04 -15.93
CA ILE A 18 12.24 -25.68 -14.63
C ILE A 18 12.45 -24.64 -13.55
N ALA A 19 11.53 -23.68 -13.44
CA ALA A 19 11.23 -23.15 -12.12
C ALA A 19 10.59 -24.32 -11.36
N PRO A 20 11.21 -24.87 -10.30
CA PRO A 20 10.46 -25.69 -9.39
C PRO A 20 9.34 -24.77 -8.89
N THR A 21 8.09 -25.15 -9.16
CA THR A 21 6.98 -24.73 -8.30
C THR A 21 7.29 -25.30 -6.93
N PHE A 22 8.16 -24.63 -6.19
CA PHE A 22 8.28 -24.83 -4.77
C PHE A 22 6.91 -24.52 -4.19
N ALA A 23 6.39 -25.46 -3.41
CA ALA A 23 5.21 -25.21 -2.61
C ALA A 23 5.55 -24.04 -1.68
N VAL A 24 4.85 -22.93 -1.87
CA VAL A 24 5.07 -21.71 -1.11
C VAL A 24 4.45 -21.92 0.27
N ASP A 25 5.27 -21.83 1.31
CA ASP A 25 4.78 -21.69 2.67
C ASP A 25 4.71 -20.19 3.01
N THR A 26 3.64 -19.52 2.56
CA THR A 26 3.38 -18.10 2.88
C THR A 26 2.81 -17.95 4.30
N ASN A 27 3.48 -18.53 5.29
CA ASN A 27 3.03 -18.39 6.67
C ASN A 27 3.35 -16.99 7.17
N LEU A 28 2.39 -16.09 7.01
CA LEU A 28 2.42 -14.78 7.67
C LEU A 28 1.96 -14.96 9.10
N THR A 29 2.81 -14.54 10.03
CA THR A 29 2.42 -14.43 11.42
C THR A 29 2.11 -12.97 11.71
N THR A 30 0.82 -12.67 11.87
CA THR A 30 0.35 -11.32 12.20
C THR A 30 -0.09 -11.25 13.66
N TYR A 31 0.40 -10.25 14.38
CA TYR A 31 0.02 -9.98 15.76
C TYR A 31 -0.12 -8.46 15.99
N LYS A 32 -1.01 -8.07 16.91
CA LYS A 32 -1.25 -6.66 17.25
C LYS A 32 -0.49 -6.30 18.52
N THR A 33 0.28 -5.21 18.49
CA THR A 33 0.98 -4.67 19.67
C THR A 33 0.83 -3.15 19.70
N ASN A 34 0.47 -2.56 20.84
CA ASN A 34 0.49 -1.09 21.07
C ASN A 34 0.15 -0.23 19.83
N GLU A 35 -1.05 -0.39 19.28
CA GLU A 35 -1.57 0.39 18.13
C GLU A 35 -0.85 0.18 16.78
N LYS A 36 -0.13 -0.94 16.61
CA LYS A 36 0.40 -1.38 15.32
C LYS A 36 0.12 -2.85 15.04
N ASN A 37 -0.09 -3.18 13.77
CA ASN A 37 -0.14 -4.56 13.29
C ASN A 37 1.27 -4.94 12.84
N VAL A 38 1.84 -5.95 13.48
CA VAL A 38 3.15 -6.47 13.11
C VAL A 38 2.96 -7.77 12.36
N THR A 39 3.61 -7.89 11.21
CA THR A 39 3.58 -9.07 10.36
C THR A 39 5.00 -9.52 10.09
N GLU A 40 5.28 -10.79 10.35
CA GLU A 40 6.55 -11.42 10.03
C GLU A 40 6.37 -12.36 8.83
N LEU A 41 7.27 -12.24 7.86
CA LEU A 41 7.33 -13.06 6.66
C LEU A 41 8.73 -13.64 6.51
N GLU A 42 8.84 -14.96 6.64
CA GLU A 42 10.07 -15.69 6.36
C GLU A 42 10.26 -15.82 4.84
N ILE A 43 11.34 -15.24 4.33
CA ILE A 43 11.67 -15.28 2.89
C ILE A 43 12.58 -16.47 2.59
N SER A 44 13.52 -16.76 3.48
CA SER A 44 14.41 -17.92 3.51
C SER A 44 14.86 -18.20 4.95
N GLU A 45 15.55 -19.32 5.18
CA GLU A 45 16.05 -19.72 6.51
C GLU A 45 16.84 -18.59 7.22
N ASP A 46 17.55 -17.76 6.45
CA ASP A 46 18.42 -16.71 6.98
C ASP A 46 17.81 -15.31 6.90
N ILE A 47 16.68 -15.12 6.21
CA ILE A 47 16.12 -13.79 5.91
C ILE A 47 14.62 -13.74 6.28
N THR A 48 14.30 -12.87 7.23
CA THR A 48 12.93 -12.53 7.61
C THR A 48 12.65 -11.06 7.33
N LEU A 49 11.51 -10.78 6.73
CA LEU A 49 11.00 -9.42 6.56
C LEU A 49 9.87 -9.17 7.56
N VAL A 50 10.02 -8.14 8.38
CA VAL A 50 9.00 -7.71 9.35
C VAL A 50 8.38 -6.41 8.85
N ALA A 51 7.06 -6.33 8.84
CA ALA A 51 6.29 -5.14 8.54
C ALA A 51 5.48 -4.69 9.76
N GLU A 52 5.59 -3.43 10.12
CA GLU A 52 4.86 -2.80 11.21
C GLU A 52 3.94 -1.73 10.63
N ASP A 53 2.64 -2.02 10.52
CA ASP A 53 1.59 -1.13 10.03
C ASP A 53 1.02 -0.29 11.18
N TYR A 54 1.06 1.04 11.05
CA TYR A 54 0.55 1.99 12.03
C TYR A 54 -0.87 2.46 11.66
N GLU A 55 -1.69 2.84 12.65
CA GLU A 55 -3.07 3.30 12.44
C GLU A 55 -3.19 4.56 11.57
N ASN A 56 -2.12 5.35 11.44
CA ASN A 56 -2.07 6.52 10.57
C ASN A 56 -1.74 6.17 9.10
N GLY A 57 -1.54 4.88 8.80
CA GLY A 57 -1.15 4.38 7.49
C GLY A 57 0.37 4.34 7.28
N ASP A 58 1.21 4.81 8.20
CA ASP A 58 2.65 4.67 8.02
C ASP A 58 3.09 3.21 8.23
N VAL A 59 4.22 2.85 7.63
CA VAL A 59 4.74 1.48 7.70
C VAL A 59 6.22 1.50 8.04
N VAL A 60 6.65 0.59 8.91
CA VAL A 60 8.07 0.33 9.14
C VAL A 60 8.39 -1.09 8.71
N PHE A 61 9.36 -1.24 7.81
CA PHE A 61 9.93 -2.53 7.45
C PHE A 61 11.24 -2.76 8.16
N LYS A 62 11.48 -4.01 8.60
CA LYS A 62 12.77 -4.45 9.11
C LYS A 62 13.20 -5.70 8.36
N GLN A 63 14.43 -5.68 7.84
CA GLN A 63 15.07 -6.88 7.34
C GLN A 63 15.89 -7.48 8.48
N ILE A 64 15.62 -8.74 8.78
CA ILE A 64 16.35 -9.53 9.78
C ILE A 64 17.15 -10.57 9.01
N GLU A 65 18.46 -10.54 9.19
CA GLU A 65 19.40 -11.49 8.60
C GLU A 65 20.14 -12.24 9.71
N ASN A 66 20.07 -13.58 9.69
CA ASN A 66 20.68 -14.43 10.72
C ASN A 66 20.30 -14.00 12.16
N GLY A 67 19.04 -13.58 12.36
CA GLY A 67 18.53 -13.12 13.65
C GLY A 67 18.88 -11.69 14.06
N ASN A 68 19.63 -10.93 13.25
CA ASN A 68 19.98 -9.54 13.52
C ASN A 68 19.22 -8.59 12.59
N VAL A 69 18.72 -7.46 13.11
CA VAL A 69 18.15 -6.41 12.26
C VAL A 69 19.28 -5.73 11.51
N THR A 70 19.28 -5.83 10.18
CA THR A 70 20.31 -5.21 9.32
C THR A 70 19.83 -3.93 8.68
N ASP A 71 18.53 -3.81 8.41
CA ASP A 71 17.95 -2.60 7.83
C ASP A 71 16.58 -2.29 8.42
N THR A 72 16.31 -1.01 8.64
CA THR A 72 15.00 -0.49 9.02
C THR A 72 14.58 0.60 8.03
N VAL A 73 13.41 0.43 7.42
CA VAL A 73 12.88 1.31 6.40
C VAL A 73 11.56 1.91 6.87
N PHE A 74 11.51 3.23 6.97
CA PHE A 74 10.33 3.99 7.36
C PHE A 74 9.63 4.50 6.10
N VAL A 75 8.33 4.24 6.02
CA VAL A 75 7.46 4.68 4.94
C VAL A 75 6.46 5.68 5.50
N ASP A 76 6.68 6.96 5.17
CA ASP A 76 5.75 8.05 5.43
C ASP A 76 4.85 8.21 4.20
N ARG A 77 3.61 7.73 4.30
CA ARG A 77 2.67 7.75 3.18
C ARG A 77 2.17 9.17 2.90
N GLN A 78 2.08 10.02 3.92
CA GLN A 78 1.59 11.40 3.77
C GLN A 78 2.58 12.28 3.01
N MET A 79 3.86 12.15 3.33
CA MET A 79 4.94 12.87 2.64
C MET A 79 5.45 12.15 1.38
N ASN A 80 4.88 10.97 1.06
CA ASN A 80 5.31 10.09 -0.03
C ASN A 80 6.82 9.84 -0.01
N LYS A 81 7.32 9.44 1.16
CA LYS A 81 8.74 9.44 1.49
C LYS A 81 9.15 8.13 2.17
N LEU A 82 10.24 7.55 1.69
CA LEU A 82 10.91 6.42 2.32
C LEU A 82 12.21 6.89 2.97
N THR A 83 12.50 6.48 4.20
CA THR A 83 13.78 6.72 4.88
C THR A 83 14.39 5.39 5.30
N SER A 84 15.62 5.11 4.87
CA SER A 84 16.31 3.84 5.17
C SER A 84 17.38 4.05 6.22
N ILE A 85 17.47 3.15 7.20
CA ILE A 85 18.50 3.14 8.24
C ILE A 85 19.19 1.78 8.23
N HIS A 86 20.49 1.79 8.02
CA HIS A 86 21.32 0.59 8.09
C HIS A 86 21.85 0.37 9.50
N MET A 87 21.71 -0.86 9.98
CA MET A 87 22.03 -1.31 11.32
C MET A 87 23.13 -2.37 11.26
N GLU A 88 24.17 -2.23 12.08
CA GLU A 88 25.19 -3.26 12.27
C GLU A 88 25.32 -3.52 13.77
N GLN A 89 25.11 -4.78 14.21
CA GLN A 89 25.12 -5.16 15.64
C GLN A 89 24.23 -4.28 16.53
N ASP A 90 22.96 -4.08 16.14
CA ASP A 90 21.97 -3.24 16.81
C ASP A 90 22.36 -1.76 16.98
N LYS A 91 23.40 -1.30 16.29
CA LYS A 91 23.80 0.11 16.24
C LYS A 91 23.49 0.69 14.88
N GLN A 92 22.88 1.86 14.88
CA GLN A 92 22.70 2.66 13.68
C GLN A 92 24.06 3.13 13.19
N ILE A 93 24.49 2.62 12.04
CA ILE A 93 25.82 2.94 11.47
C ILE A 93 25.68 3.96 10.34
N LYS A 94 24.55 3.95 9.62
CA LYS A 94 24.32 4.87 8.51
C LYS A 94 22.84 5.16 8.31
N THR A 95 22.46 6.43 8.33
CA THR A 95 21.16 6.89 7.84
C THR A 95 21.28 7.10 6.34
N GLU A 96 20.50 6.37 5.54
CA GLU A 96 20.49 6.50 4.10
C GLU A 96 19.19 7.12 3.55
N GLN A 97 19.34 7.56 2.31
CA GLN A 97 18.51 8.42 1.48
C GLN A 97 16.99 8.41 1.68
N THR A 98 16.42 9.59 1.45
CA THR A 98 15.01 9.80 1.17
C THR A 98 14.70 9.38 -0.27
N PHE A 99 13.84 8.38 -0.45
CA PHE A 99 13.28 8.05 -1.77
C PHE A 99 11.87 8.61 -1.87
N VAL A 100 11.60 9.34 -2.95
CA VAL A 100 10.25 9.71 -3.37
C VAL A 100 9.96 8.87 -4.62
N PRO A 101 9.01 7.94 -4.60
CA PRO A 101 8.71 7.11 -5.76
C PRO A 101 8.35 8.00 -6.94
N VAL A 102 8.94 7.72 -8.10
CA VAL A 102 8.55 8.36 -9.34
C VAL A 102 7.11 7.94 -9.62
N LYS A 103 6.20 8.93 -9.72
CA LYS A 103 4.82 8.68 -10.14
C LYS A 103 4.82 7.89 -11.45
N ALA A 104 3.85 6.98 -11.59
CA ALA A 104 3.66 6.18 -12.80
C ALA A 104 3.88 7.02 -14.06
N SER A 105 4.76 6.56 -14.95
CA SER A 105 4.92 7.13 -16.27
C SER A 105 3.66 6.82 -17.07
N TYR A 106 2.72 7.76 -17.08
CA TYR A 106 1.80 7.84 -18.20
C TYR A 106 2.41 8.78 -19.23
N GLU A 107 2.50 8.31 -20.47
CA GLU A 107 2.44 9.19 -21.63
C GLU A 107 1.15 10.00 -21.48
N GLU A 108 1.29 11.25 -21.04
CA GLU A 108 0.20 12.21 -20.95
C GLU A 108 -0.30 12.53 -22.36
N GLU A 109 -1.31 11.80 -22.83
CA GLU A 109 -2.30 12.43 -23.71
C GLU A 109 -3.25 13.26 -22.84
N SER A 110 -2.80 14.49 -22.56
CA SER A 110 -3.58 15.72 -22.47
C SER A 110 -4.99 15.64 -21.88
N ALA A 111 -5.15 16.17 -20.66
CA ALA A 111 -6.29 17.03 -20.37
C ALA A 111 -5.89 18.03 -19.28
N THR A 112 -5.86 19.30 -19.65
CA THR A 112 -5.93 20.43 -18.73
C THR A 112 -7.01 20.17 -17.67
N LEU A 113 -6.60 19.90 -16.43
CA LEU A 113 -7.49 19.58 -15.32
C LEU A 113 -8.33 20.81 -14.97
N ALA A 114 -9.56 20.86 -15.49
CA ALA A 114 -10.64 21.58 -14.83
C ALA A 114 -10.80 21.01 -13.40
N ALA A 115 -11.21 21.84 -12.44
CA ALA A 115 -11.48 21.39 -11.08
C ALA A 115 -12.42 20.16 -11.13
N PRO A 116 -12.07 19.02 -10.51
CA PRO A 116 -12.83 17.79 -10.70
C PRO A 116 -14.25 17.94 -10.15
N ASP A 117 -15.25 17.66 -10.99
CA ASP A 117 -16.66 17.56 -10.59
C ASP A 117 -16.84 16.30 -9.74
N TYR A 118 -16.87 16.47 -8.41
CA TYR A 118 -17.20 15.40 -7.48
C TYR A 118 -18.66 14.97 -7.70
N THR A 119 -18.89 13.67 -7.81
CA THR A 119 -20.24 13.10 -7.79
C THR A 119 -20.76 13.15 -6.36
N TYR A 120 -21.84 13.88 -6.14
CA TYR A 120 -22.50 13.97 -4.83
C TYR A 120 -23.16 12.63 -4.47
N VAL A 121 -22.90 12.13 -3.27
CA VAL A 121 -23.42 10.85 -2.76
C VAL A 121 -24.67 11.04 -1.90
N GLY A 122 -24.71 12.14 -1.16
CA GLY A 122 -25.69 12.41 -0.11
C GLY A 122 -24.99 12.96 1.14
N ALA A 123 -25.73 13.01 2.24
CA ALA A 123 -25.21 13.47 3.52
C ALA A 123 -25.50 12.46 4.65
N ILE A 124 -24.68 12.49 5.70
CA ILE A 124 -24.88 11.71 6.93
C ILE A 124 -25.01 12.69 8.10
N GLU A 125 -26.09 12.53 8.86
CA GLU A 125 -26.34 13.28 10.08
C GLU A 125 -25.84 12.48 11.27
N TYR A 126 -25.04 13.13 12.12
CA TYR A 126 -24.46 12.56 13.34
C TYR A 126 -24.94 13.30 14.56
N ARG A 127 -25.07 12.55 15.65
CA ARG A 127 -25.21 13.08 17.01
C ARG A 127 -23.92 12.78 17.75
N CYS A 128 -23.23 13.83 18.19
CA CYS A 128 -21.93 13.69 18.84
C CYS A 128 -21.79 14.60 20.06
N ILE A 129 -20.91 14.22 20.98
CA ILE A 129 -20.52 15.04 22.14
C ILE A 129 -19.04 15.40 21.96
N PRO A 130 -18.72 16.65 21.60
CA PRO A 130 -17.33 17.07 21.48
C PRO A 130 -16.58 17.03 22.80
N ILE A 131 -15.25 16.87 22.73
CA ILE A 131 -14.39 16.74 23.92
C ILE A 131 -14.55 17.93 24.87
N SER A 132 -14.68 19.14 24.32
CA SER A 132 -14.85 20.39 25.08
C SER A 132 -16.29 20.65 25.55
N TYR A 133 -17.26 19.80 25.20
CA TYR A 133 -18.68 20.01 25.48
C TYR A 133 -19.22 18.96 26.46
N THR A 134 -20.35 19.26 27.07
CA THR A 134 -21.11 18.36 27.96
C THR A 134 -22.44 17.92 27.35
N SER A 135 -22.92 18.61 26.31
CA SER A 135 -24.18 18.31 25.62
C SER A 135 -23.96 17.76 24.21
N GLU A 136 -24.93 16.98 23.74
CA GLU A 136 -24.98 16.46 22.38
C GLU A 136 -25.25 17.59 21.38
N VAL A 137 -24.53 17.57 20.26
CA VAL A 137 -24.73 18.44 19.11
C VAL A 137 -25.02 17.60 17.87
N THR A 138 -25.69 18.21 16.90
CA THR A 138 -25.95 17.58 15.59
C THR A 138 -24.92 18.10 14.59
N ARG A 139 -24.39 17.21 13.75
CA ARG A 139 -23.50 17.54 12.63
C ARG A 139 -24.01 16.89 11.37
N LEU A 140 -24.05 17.65 10.27
CA LEU A 140 -24.41 17.12 8.96
C LEU A 140 -23.18 17.20 8.06
N MET A 141 -22.81 16.06 7.48
CA MET A 141 -21.65 15.93 6.61
C MET A 141 -22.08 15.51 5.22
N HIS A 142 -21.71 16.30 4.23
CA HIS A 142 -21.89 16.02 2.80
C HIS A 142 -20.73 15.20 2.27
N LEU A 143 -21.05 14.18 1.46
CA LEU A 143 -20.06 13.29 0.85
C LEU A 143 -20.13 13.43 -0.67
N GLY A 144 -18.97 13.62 -1.29
CA GLY A 144 -18.77 13.53 -2.72
C GLY A 144 -17.60 12.61 -3.05
N TYR A 145 -17.60 11.99 -4.22
CA TYR A 145 -16.46 11.22 -4.70
C TYR A 145 -16.15 11.46 -6.17
N MET A 146 -14.90 11.20 -6.55
CA MET A 146 -14.46 11.01 -7.93
C MET A 146 -13.84 9.62 -8.02
N SER A 147 -14.23 8.84 -9.02
CA SER A 147 -13.66 7.50 -9.25
C SER A 147 -12.78 7.49 -10.49
N ARG A 148 -11.61 6.86 -10.38
CA ARG A 148 -10.71 6.62 -11.51
C ARG A 148 -10.41 5.13 -11.61
N TYR A 149 -10.58 4.55 -12.80
CA TYR A 149 -10.27 3.15 -13.06
C TYR A 149 -9.22 3.04 -14.15
N GLU A 150 -8.13 2.32 -13.83
CA GLU A 150 -6.98 2.11 -14.69
C GLU A 150 -6.80 0.60 -14.91
N PRO A 151 -7.35 0.05 -16.01
CA PRO A 151 -7.33 -1.40 -16.24
C PRO A 151 -5.94 -1.96 -16.61
N ASN A 152 -4.99 -1.09 -16.99
CA ASN A 152 -3.67 -1.47 -17.50
C ASN A 152 -2.57 -0.65 -16.80
N ALA A 153 -2.69 -0.41 -15.50
CA ALA A 153 -1.68 0.31 -14.75
C ALA A 153 -0.37 -0.51 -14.71
N LYS A 154 0.73 0.14 -15.06
CA LYS A 154 2.05 -0.46 -15.20
C LYS A 154 3.05 0.30 -14.34
N TYR A 155 3.84 -0.44 -13.58
CA TYR A 155 4.90 0.12 -12.76
C TYR A 155 6.21 -0.53 -13.15
N ASP A 156 7.17 0.28 -13.58
CA ASP A 156 8.52 -0.16 -13.88
C ASP A 156 9.27 -0.37 -12.56
N MET A 157 9.67 -1.61 -12.31
CA MET A 157 10.40 -2.02 -11.12
C MET A 157 11.91 -2.15 -11.41
N TYR A 158 12.38 -1.75 -12.60
CA TYR A 158 13.79 -1.77 -12.92
C TYR A 158 14.59 -0.87 -11.97
N GLY A 159 15.62 -1.45 -11.36
CA GLY A 159 16.52 -0.70 -10.49
C GLY A 159 17.43 -1.59 -9.65
N GLU A 160 18.39 -0.94 -9.01
CA GLU A 160 19.22 -1.54 -7.96
C GLU A 160 18.56 -1.25 -6.62
N TYR A 161 18.25 -2.31 -5.89
CA TYR A 161 17.63 -2.23 -4.56
C TYR A 161 18.63 -2.70 -3.52
N LYS A 162 18.75 -1.94 -2.44
CA LYS A 162 19.74 -2.22 -1.38
C LYS A 162 19.41 -3.48 -0.62
N ASN A 163 18.11 -3.71 -0.36
CA ASN A 163 17.60 -4.82 0.43
C ASN A 163 16.08 -4.99 0.17
N LEU A 164 15.51 -6.09 0.66
CA LEU A 164 14.09 -6.44 0.47
C LEU A 164 13.18 -5.45 1.22
N ALA A 165 13.60 -4.95 2.38
CA ALA A 165 12.86 -3.94 3.13
C ALA A 165 12.66 -2.63 2.33
N THR A 166 13.67 -2.21 1.58
CA THR A 166 13.61 -1.02 0.72
C THR A 166 12.66 -1.26 -0.44
N LEU A 167 12.75 -2.43 -1.08
CA LEU A 167 11.82 -2.80 -2.15
C LEU A 167 10.37 -2.87 -1.64
N ALA A 168 10.14 -3.46 -0.46
CA ALA A 168 8.83 -3.54 0.17
C ALA A 168 8.29 -2.15 0.52
N GLY A 169 9.15 -1.25 1.01
CA GLY A 169 8.77 0.13 1.25
C GLY A 169 8.41 0.90 -0.03
N ILE A 170 9.12 0.65 -1.14
CA ILE A 170 8.80 1.24 -2.45
C ILE A 170 7.46 0.71 -2.96
N VAL A 171 7.22 -0.60 -2.89
CA VAL A 171 5.93 -1.22 -3.23
C VAL A 171 4.81 -0.63 -2.37
N THR A 172 5.03 -0.50 -1.06
CA THR A 172 4.08 0.12 -0.12
C THR A 172 3.73 1.54 -0.54
N LEU A 173 4.72 2.37 -0.90
CA LEU A 173 4.45 3.75 -1.34
C LEU A 173 3.72 3.82 -2.67
N ILE A 174 4.19 3.04 -3.67
CA ILE A 174 3.61 3.04 -5.01
C ILE A 174 2.14 2.61 -4.99
N PHE A 175 1.84 1.57 -4.22
CA PHE A 175 0.52 0.97 -4.17
C PHE A 175 -0.29 1.41 -2.95
N SER A 176 0.25 2.19 -2.02
CA SER A 176 -0.44 2.60 -0.78
C SER A 176 -1.08 1.42 -0.03
N ILE A 177 -0.44 0.24 -0.06
CA ILE A 177 -0.94 -0.99 0.57
C ILE A 177 -0.29 -1.21 1.94
N PRO A 178 -0.94 -1.93 2.88
CA PRO A 178 -0.34 -2.35 4.13
C PRO A 178 0.99 -3.11 3.93
N GLY A 179 1.90 -2.99 4.89
CA GLY A 179 3.23 -3.56 4.81
C GLY A 179 3.24 -5.09 4.82
N ALA A 180 2.31 -5.70 5.54
CA ALA A 180 2.06 -7.14 5.47
C ALA A 180 1.83 -7.64 4.03
N ILE A 181 1.07 -6.85 3.27
CA ILE A 181 0.72 -7.14 1.88
C ILE A 181 1.91 -6.86 0.96
N ALA A 182 2.58 -5.71 1.13
CA ALA A 182 3.76 -5.37 0.33
C ALA A 182 4.87 -6.43 0.48
N SER A 183 5.05 -6.98 1.68
CA SER A 183 6.02 -8.06 1.95
C SER A 183 5.75 -9.30 1.10
N GLN A 184 4.49 -9.71 0.98
CA GLN A 184 4.08 -10.85 0.13
C GLN A 184 4.32 -10.56 -1.35
N ALA A 185 3.93 -9.36 -1.81
CA ALA A 185 4.14 -8.95 -3.19
C ALA A 185 5.64 -8.97 -3.57
N VAL A 186 6.51 -8.53 -2.65
CA VAL A 186 7.97 -8.62 -2.82
C VAL A 186 8.45 -10.05 -2.90
N GLN A 187 7.97 -10.94 -2.01
CA GLN A 187 8.32 -12.36 -2.06
C GLN A 187 7.95 -12.96 -3.42
N TRP A 188 6.72 -12.74 -3.91
CA TRP A 188 6.31 -13.24 -5.23
C TRP A 188 7.13 -12.65 -6.38
N LEU A 189 7.52 -11.38 -6.29
CA LEU A 189 8.37 -10.74 -7.30
C LEU A 189 9.75 -11.40 -7.37
N ILE A 190 10.42 -11.55 -6.22
CA ILE A 190 11.74 -12.20 -6.12
C ILE A 190 11.69 -13.62 -6.68
N TRP A 191 10.69 -14.39 -6.26
CA TRP A 191 10.52 -15.78 -6.70
C TRP A 191 10.14 -15.90 -8.18
N GLY A 192 9.21 -15.06 -8.66
CA GLY A 192 8.77 -15.04 -10.05
C GLY A 192 9.88 -14.66 -11.02
N LEU A 193 10.86 -13.87 -10.56
CA LEU A 193 12.07 -13.52 -11.31
C LEU A 193 13.20 -14.56 -11.17
N GLY A 194 13.02 -15.59 -10.34
CA GLY A 194 14.07 -16.57 -10.03
C GLY A 194 15.27 -15.95 -9.29
N LEU A 195 15.07 -14.81 -8.63
CA LEU A 195 16.08 -14.18 -7.80
C LEU A 195 16.17 -14.95 -6.48
N THR A 196 17.37 -15.34 -6.09
CA THR A 196 17.61 -15.85 -4.75
C THR A 196 17.48 -14.71 -3.76
N ALA A 197 16.78 -14.91 -2.64
CA ALA A 197 16.79 -13.96 -1.55
C ALA A 197 18.24 -13.84 -1.04
N THR A 198 18.87 -12.68 -1.28
CA THR A 198 20.24 -12.41 -0.89
C THR A 198 20.30 -11.44 0.28
N VAL A 199 21.33 -11.61 1.11
CA VAL A 199 21.71 -10.79 2.29
C VAL A 199 22.27 -9.41 1.86
N GLY A 200 21.94 -8.92 0.67
CA GLY A 200 22.61 -7.76 0.11
C GLY A 200 21.94 -7.20 -1.15
N PRO A 201 22.54 -6.15 -1.75
CA PRO A 201 21.95 -5.46 -2.89
C PRO A 201 21.68 -6.40 -4.05
N PHE A 202 20.52 -6.23 -4.67
CA PHE A 202 20.10 -6.99 -5.83
C PHE A 202 19.56 -6.05 -6.91
N VAL A 203 19.61 -6.55 -8.14
CA VAL A 203 19.17 -5.79 -9.32
C VAL A 203 17.91 -6.45 -9.86
N ILE A 204 16.84 -5.67 -9.98
CA ILE A 204 15.67 -6.10 -10.74
C ILE A 204 15.97 -5.83 -12.23
N PRO A 205 15.90 -6.85 -13.11
CA PRO A 205 16.22 -6.69 -14.53
C PRO A 205 15.36 -5.66 -15.24
N GLN A 206 15.93 -5.01 -16.27
CA GLN A 206 15.20 -4.07 -17.11
C GLN A 206 14.01 -4.76 -17.80
N GLY A 207 12.87 -4.05 -17.88
CA GLY A 207 11.63 -4.60 -18.46
C GLY A 207 10.79 -5.41 -17.47
N THR A 208 11.15 -5.41 -16.18
CA THR A 208 10.29 -5.94 -15.12
C THR A 208 9.15 -4.96 -14.85
N ILE A 209 8.03 -5.19 -15.51
CA ILE A 209 6.81 -4.40 -15.35
C ILE A 209 5.83 -5.15 -14.46
N LEU A 210 5.37 -4.50 -13.38
CA LEU A 210 4.24 -4.99 -12.62
C LEU A 210 2.94 -4.50 -13.25
N ASN A 211 2.13 -5.41 -13.77
CA ASN A 211 0.83 -5.11 -14.35
C ASN A 211 -0.27 -5.25 -13.31
N CYS A 212 -1.04 -4.19 -13.11
CA CYS A 212 -2.18 -4.21 -12.21
C CYS A 212 -3.38 -3.44 -12.78
N GLN A 213 -4.56 -3.73 -12.21
CA GLN A 213 -5.73 -2.88 -12.34
C GLN A 213 -5.80 -1.99 -11.11
N LYS A 214 -5.83 -0.67 -11.29
CA LYS A 214 -6.00 0.29 -10.20
C LYS A 214 -7.40 0.87 -10.23
N THR A 215 -8.05 0.96 -9.07
CA THR A 215 -9.28 1.72 -8.87
C THR A 215 -9.05 2.70 -7.74
N SER A 216 -9.24 3.99 -7.99
CA SER A 216 -9.10 5.05 -6.99
C SER A 216 -10.45 5.68 -6.73
N TYR A 217 -10.78 5.88 -5.45
CA TYR A 217 -11.86 6.76 -5.02
C TYR A 217 -11.26 7.94 -4.27
N HIS A 218 -11.41 9.13 -4.84
CA HIS A 218 -11.09 10.39 -4.20
C HIS A 218 -12.35 10.90 -3.53
N TRP A 219 -12.36 10.96 -2.20
CA TRP A 219 -13.49 11.40 -1.41
C TRP A 219 -13.31 12.85 -0.98
N ARG A 220 -14.43 13.58 -0.95
CA ARG A 220 -14.55 14.91 -0.36
C ARG A 220 -15.64 14.87 0.70
N LEU A 221 -15.27 15.21 1.93
CA LEU A 221 -16.20 15.35 3.05
C LEU A 221 -16.29 16.82 3.42
N GLN A 222 -17.51 17.32 3.63
CA GLN A 222 -17.76 18.73 3.89
C GLN A 222 -18.79 18.87 5.00
N ASP A 223 -18.49 19.68 6.02
CA ASP A 223 -19.49 20.08 7.02
C ASP A 223 -20.51 21.05 6.40
N ASP A 224 -21.79 20.86 6.70
CA ASP A 224 -22.89 21.69 6.21
C ASP A 224 -22.87 23.13 6.74
N GLU A 225 -22.50 23.32 8.01
CA GLU A 225 -22.52 24.62 8.68
C GLU A 225 -21.22 25.43 8.46
N ASP A 226 -20.12 24.75 8.13
CA ASP A 226 -18.79 25.33 7.97
C ASP A 226 -18.14 24.89 6.65
N SER A 227 -18.29 25.73 5.61
CA SER A 227 -17.70 25.47 4.28
C SER A 227 -16.18 25.35 4.30
N ASN A 228 -15.49 25.89 5.32
CA ASN A 228 -14.03 25.77 5.46
C ASN A 228 -13.62 24.46 6.13
N ARG A 229 -14.54 23.75 6.78
CA ARG A 229 -14.29 22.43 7.36
C ARG A 229 -14.60 21.35 6.34
N TYR A 230 -13.57 20.99 5.59
CA TYR A 230 -13.61 19.88 4.67
C TYR A 230 -12.33 19.06 4.76
N THR A 231 -12.42 17.80 4.36
CA THR A 231 -11.26 16.95 4.15
C THR A 231 -11.37 16.23 2.82
N MET A 232 -10.22 15.89 2.27
CA MET A 232 -10.11 15.12 1.03
C MET A 232 -9.12 14.00 1.27
N PHE A 233 -9.48 12.79 0.88
CA PHE A 233 -8.61 11.64 0.98
C PHE A 233 -8.83 10.73 -0.22
N THR A 234 -7.87 9.86 -0.47
CA THR A 234 -7.92 8.90 -1.57
C THR A 234 -7.75 7.51 -0.99
N GLY A 235 -8.57 6.58 -1.45
CA GLY A 235 -8.38 5.17 -1.23
C GLY A 235 -8.18 4.46 -2.56
N ASP A 236 -7.21 3.57 -2.61
CA ASP A 236 -6.87 2.82 -3.81
C ASP A 236 -7.11 1.31 -3.63
N ARG A 237 -7.53 0.68 -4.72
CA ARG A 237 -7.59 -0.78 -4.85
C ARG A 237 -6.76 -1.20 -6.05
N TYR A 238 -5.94 -2.22 -5.84
CA TYR A 238 -5.11 -2.84 -6.86
C TYR A 238 -5.49 -4.29 -7.05
N ILE A 239 -5.49 -4.76 -8.29
CA ILE A 239 -5.56 -6.18 -8.60
C ILE A 239 -4.32 -6.49 -9.42
N ILE A 240 -3.39 -7.26 -8.85
CA ILE A 240 -2.22 -7.71 -9.62
C ILE A 240 -2.70 -8.69 -10.68
N THR A 241 -2.33 -8.44 -11.93
CA THR A 241 -2.80 -9.21 -13.09
C THR A 241 -1.73 -10.14 -13.66
N GLU A 242 -0.61 -10.26 -12.98
CA GLU A 242 0.47 -11.18 -13.34
C GLU A 242 -0.01 -12.65 -13.33
N LYS A 243 0.39 -13.41 -14.35
CA LYS A 243 -0.04 -14.81 -14.50
C LYS A 243 0.41 -15.70 -13.34
N THR A 244 1.52 -15.36 -12.70
CA THR A 244 2.13 -16.12 -11.60
C THR A 244 1.59 -15.74 -10.22
N ALA A 245 1.01 -14.55 -10.04
CA ALA A 245 0.60 -14.02 -8.74
C ALA A 245 -0.82 -14.43 -8.30
N GLY A 246 -1.58 -15.10 -9.19
CA GLY A 246 -3.03 -15.22 -9.03
C GLY A 246 -3.70 -13.84 -9.13
N LYS A 247 -5.03 -13.80 -9.34
CA LYS A 247 -5.76 -12.53 -9.29
C LYS A 247 -5.93 -12.10 -7.84
N THR A 248 -4.88 -11.59 -7.23
CA THR A 248 -4.88 -11.14 -5.84
C THR A 248 -5.33 -9.69 -5.79
N GLU A 249 -6.39 -9.43 -5.01
CA GLU A 249 -6.95 -8.10 -4.78
C GLU A 249 -6.34 -7.49 -3.52
N TYR A 250 -5.92 -6.23 -3.62
CA TYR A 250 -5.34 -5.43 -2.55
C TYR A 250 -6.11 -4.12 -2.43
N LYS A 251 -6.42 -3.72 -1.20
CA LYS A 251 -7.16 -2.51 -0.90
C LYS A 251 -6.42 -1.73 0.17
N ASP A 252 -6.32 -0.43 -0.03
CA ASP A 252 -5.97 0.51 1.03
C ASP A 252 -7.07 0.55 2.09
N ASP A 253 -6.71 0.87 3.32
CA ASP A 253 -7.62 1.02 4.46
C ASP A 253 -8.62 2.17 4.25
N PHE A 254 -8.28 3.11 3.36
CA PHE A 254 -9.16 4.21 2.95
C PHE A 254 -9.98 3.91 1.69
N PHE A 255 -9.91 2.69 1.13
CA PHE A 255 -10.66 2.30 -0.06
C PHE A 255 -12.15 2.05 0.26
N TYR A 256 -12.91 3.14 0.30
CA TYR A 256 -14.35 3.09 0.46
C TYR A 256 -15.10 3.25 -0.86
N VAL A 257 -16.10 2.39 -1.07
CA VAL A 257 -16.93 2.41 -2.27
C VAL A 257 -18.26 3.14 -2.00
N PRO A 258 -18.85 3.85 -2.99
CA PRO A 258 -20.15 4.50 -2.81
C PRO A 258 -21.32 3.56 -2.46
N ALA A 259 -21.14 2.25 -2.63
CA ALA A 259 -22.09 1.25 -2.16
C ALA A 259 -22.17 1.18 -0.62
N SER A 260 -21.10 1.49 0.12
CA SER A 260 -21.11 1.52 1.58
C SER A 260 -22.11 2.54 2.12
N TYR A 261 -22.20 3.71 1.48
CA TYR A 261 -23.24 4.70 1.79
C TYR A 261 -24.65 4.17 1.50
N ARG A 262 -24.87 3.58 0.32
CA ARG A 262 -26.17 3.03 -0.08
C ARG A 262 -26.66 1.92 0.86
N ASN A 263 -25.73 1.13 1.39
CA ASN A 263 -25.99 0.06 2.33
C ASN A 263 -26.13 0.53 3.78
N ARG A 264 -25.95 1.83 4.06
CA ARG A 264 -25.99 2.43 5.39
C ARG A 264 -25.02 1.76 6.37
N ASP A 265 -23.81 1.49 5.88
CA ASP A 265 -22.74 0.89 6.66
C ASP A 265 -22.28 1.85 7.77
N ASN A 266 -22.46 1.44 9.02
CA ASN A 266 -22.14 2.26 10.19
C ASN A 266 -20.62 2.42 10.38
N ASP A 267 -19.81 1.40 10.10
CA ASP A 267 -18.37 1.47 10.30
C ASP A 267 -17.75 2.47 9.31
N TYR A 268 -18.20 2.40 8.04
CA TYR A 268 -17.94 3.42 7.03
C TYR A 268 -18.34 4.83 7.52
N ALA A 269 -19.55 5.00 8.05
CA ALA A 269 -20.04 6.31 8.48
C ALA A 269 -19.21 6.88 9.64
N LEU A 270 -18.80 6.04 10.59
CA LEU A 270 -18.00 6.46 11.74
C LEU A 270 -16.56 6.81 11.32
N GLU A 271 -15.97 6.10 10.37
CA GLU A 271 -14.64 6.47 9.87
C GLU A 271 -14.68 7.79 9.09
N MET A 272 -15.69 8.00 8.24
CA MET A 272 -15.86 9.30 7.56
C MET A 272 -16.00 10.46 8.56
N PHE A 273 -16.73 10.24 9.65
CA PHE A 273 -16.82 11.22 10.73
C PHE A 273 -15.46 11.50 11.37
N ARG A 274 -14.68 10.45 11.67
CA ARG A 274 -13.34 10.57 12.25
C ARG A 274 -12.40 11.37 11.34
N LEU A 275 -12.47 11.13 10.03
CA LEU A 275 -11.64 11.81 9.03
C LEU A 275 -11.91 13.31 8.92
N LEU A 276 -13.16 13.74 9.08
CA LEU A 276 -13.52 15.17 9.00
C LEU A 276 -13.43 15.90 10.35
N TYR A 277 -13.97 15.29 11.40
CA TYR A 277 -14.17 15.95 12.70
C TYR A 277 -13.17 15.54 13.78
N GLY A 278 -12.40 14.47 13.55
CA GLY A 278 -11.49 13.91 14.54
C GLY A 278 -12.21 13.23 15.70
N SER A 279 -11.52 13.13 16.83
CA SER A 279 -11.98 12.39 18.01
C SER A 279 -13.04 13.16 18.82
N MET A 280 -14.07 12.45 19.26
CA MET A 280 -15.16 12.95 20.10
C MET A 280 -15.37 12.04 21.31
N LYS A 281 -16.06 12.52 22.37
CA LYS A 281 -16.41 11.67 23.53
C LYS A 281 -17.39 10.57 23.15
N SER A 282 -18.33 10.89 22.26
CA SER A 282 -19.24 9.92 21.67
C SER A 282 -19.71 10.44 20.31
N VAL A 283 -20.01 9.50 19.42
CA VAL A 283 -20.60 9.76 18.11
C VAL A 283 -21.53 8.60 17.76
N ARG A 284 -22.67 8.92 17.16
CA ARG A 284 -23.55 7.94 16.52
C ARG A 284 -24.19 8.51 15.27
N VAL A 285 -24.47 7.65 14.32
CA VAL A 285 -25.23 7.98 13.11
C VAL A 285 -26.69 8.21 13.50
N SER A 286 -27.23 9.36 13.14
CA SER A 286 -28.62 9.78 13.39
C SER A 286 -29.50 9.51 12.16
N ALA A 287 -29.03 9.92 10.97
CA ALA A 287 -29.79 9.75 9.73
C ALA A 287 -28.89 9.76 8.49
N TRP A 288 -29.39 9.16 7.40
CA TRP A 288 -28.79 9.20 6.07
C TRP A 288 -29.70 10.03 5.15
N LYS A 289 -29.18 11.11 4.57
CA LYS A 289 -29.93 12.04 3.71
C LYS A 289 -29.58 11.80 2.24
N PRO A 290 -30.57 11.53 1.37
CA PRO A 290 -30.31 11.23 -0.03
C PRO A 290 -29.58 12.38 -0.75
N ALA A 291 -28.94 12.03 -1.87
CA ALA A 291 -28.41 12.99 -2.84
C ALA A 291 -29.52 13.87 -3.42
#